data_AF-A0A452GRP3-F1
#
_entry.id   AF-A0A452GRP3-F1
#
_cell.length_a   1.000
_cell.length_b   1.000
_cell.length_c   1.000
_cell.angle_alpha   90.00
_cell.angle_beta   90.00
_cell.angle_gamma   90.00
#
_symmetry.space_group_name_H-M   'P 1'
#
loop_
_entity.id
_entity.type
_entity.pdbx_description
1 polymer ?
#
loop_
_entity_poly.entity_id
_entity_poly.type
_entity_poly.pdbx_seq_one_letter_code
_entity_poly.pdbx_strand_id
1 'polypeptide(L)' 'GRMKRAAPRSTLRNLIKRHKPQLRLAANADLLVHLNFLLFLHRLAEEARANAFENKSKTIKSEHAMVAAKVILKKSRG' A
#
# COMPACT_ATOMS: atom_id res chain seq x y z
N GLY A 1 -10.41 5.08 13.00
CA GLY A 1 -10.32 6.36 12.28
C GLY A 1 -10.79 6.17 10.85
N ARG A 2 -11.63 7.07 10.32
CA ARG A 2 -12.15 6.99 8.95
C ARG A 2 -11.06 7.49 7.99
N MET A 3 -10.59 6.65 7.07
CA MET A 3 -9.71 7.12 5.99
C MET A 3 -10.45 8.17 5.16
N LYS A 4 -9.76 9.27 4.82
CA LYS A 4 -10.28 10.22 3.82
C LYS A 4 -10.52 9.44 2.53
N ARG A 5 -11.76 9.48 2.02
CA ARG A 5 -12.22 8.67 0.88
C ARG A 5 -11.72 9.17 -0.48
N ALA A 6 -11.20 10.40 -0.54
CA ALA A 6 -10.73 11.01 -1.78
C ALA A 6 -9.30 10.57 -2.12
N ALA A 7 -9.09 10.14 -3.36
CA ALA A 7 -7.77 9.76 -3.86
C ALA A 7 -6.84 10.98 -3.98
N PRO A 8 -5.59 10.91 -3.50
CA PRO A 8 -4.62 12.01 -3.62
C PRO A 8 -3.97 12.03 -5.01
N ARG A 9 -4.74 12.42 -6.03
CA ARG A 9 -4.40 12.29 -7.46
C ARG A 9 -3.09 12.98 -7.84
N SER A 10 -2.90 14.24 -7.44
CA SER A 10 -1.68 15.03 -7.73
C SER A 10 -0.44 14.40 -7.08
N THR A 11 -0.56 13.97 -5.83
CA THR A 11 0.50 13.27 -5.10
C THR A 11 0.92 11.98 -5.82
N LEU A 12 -0.05 11.15 -6.24
CA LEU A 12 0.23 9.91 -6.96
C LEU A 12 0.95 10.16 -8.27
N ARG A 13 0.48 11.12 -9.08
CA ARG A 13 1.10 11.49 -10.36
C ARG A 13 2.53 12.00 -10.17
N ASN A 14 2.75 12.87 -9.17
CA ASN A 14 4.08 13.41 -8.86
C ASN A 14 5.04 12.31 -8.37
N LEU A 15 4.55 11.39 -7.54
CA LEU A 15 5.34 10.26 -7.04
C LEU A 15 5.79 9.36 -8.19
N ILE A 16 4.88 9.02 -9.10
CA ILE A 16 5.20 8.19 -10.27
C ILE A 16 6.20 8.91 -11.18
N LYS A 17 5.99 10.20 -11.46
CA LYS A 17 6.91 11.01 -12.28
C LYS A 17 8.30 11.11 -11.66
N ARG A 18 8.41 11.20 -10.32
CA ARG A 18 9.72 11.21 -9.64
C ARG A 18 10.51 9.91 -9.86
N HIS A 19 9.83 8.76 -9.89
CA HIS A 19 10.48 7.46 -10.08
C HIS A 19 10.65 7.08 -11.56
N LYS A 20 9.77 7.57 -12.44
CA LYS A 20 9.78 7.31 -13.88
C LYS A 20 9.46 8.62 -14.64
N PRO A 21 10.44 9.53 -14.81
CA PRO A 21 10.21 10.88 -15.35
C PRO A 21 9.61 10.91 -16.76
N GLN A 22 9.90 9.90 -17.58
CA GLN A 22 9.43 9.79 -18.96
C GLN A 22 8.04 9.14 -19.08
N LEU A 23 7.52 8.53 -18.00
CA LEU A 23 6.23 7.85 -18.03
C LEU A 23 5.07 8.86 -18.03
N ARG A 24 4.18 8.75 -19.01
CA ARG A 24 2.94 9.54 -19.09
C ARG A 24 1.75 8.66 -18.67
N LEU A 25 1.01 9.11 -17.66
CA LEU A 25 -0.22 8.43 -17.23
C LEU A 25 -1.40 8.95 -18.04
N ALA A 26 -2.18 8.02 -18.60
CA ALA A 26 -3.45 8.33 -19.24
C ALA A 26 -4.44 8.97 -18.23
N ALA A 27 -5.49 9.61 -18.76
CA ALA A 27 -6.56 10.15 -17.94
C ALA A 27 -7.13 9.06 -17.02
N ASN A 28 -7.33 9.39 -15.75
CA ASN A 28 -7.89 8.51 -14.70
C ASN A 28 -7.10 7.22 -14.38
N ALA A 29 -6.00 6.91 -15.07
CA ALA A 29 -5.14 5.78 -14.71
C ALA A 29 -4.57 5.90 -13.28
N ASP A 30 -4.42 7.13 -12.78
CA ASP A 30 -4.03 7.41 -11.38
C ASP A 30 -5.03 6.85 -10.35
N LEU A 31 -6.31 6.71 -10.70
CA LEU A 31 -7.32 6.11 -9.84
C LEU A 31 -7.15 4.60 -9.73
N LEU A 32 -6.76 3.93 -10.83
CA LEU A 32 -6.44 2.49 -10.80
C LEU A 32 -5.17 2.24 -9.98
N VAL A 33 -4.16 3.10 -10.09
CA VAL A 33 -2.98 3.04 -9.21
C VAL A 33 -3.38 3.24 -7.75
N HIS A 34 -4.28 4.18 -7.46
CA HIS A 34 -4.79 4.38 -6.11
C HIS A 34 -5.53 3.14 -5.57
N LEU A 35 -6.40 2.54 -6.38
CA LEU A 35 -7.09 1.30 -6.03
C LEU A 35 -6.09 0.18 -5.73
N ASN A 36 -5.09 0.00 -6.58
CA ASN A 36 -4.04 -1.01 -6.36
C ASN A 36 -3.28 -0.74 -5.04
N PHE A 37 -3.00 0.52 -4.73
CA PHE A 37 -2.38 0.92 -3.47
C PHE A 37 -3.28 0.62 -2.25
N LEU A 38 -4.59 0.85 -2.35
CA LEU A 38 -5.55 0.50 -1.30
C LEU A 38 -5.60 -1.02 -1.08
N LEU A 39 -5.63 -1.81 -2.16
CA LEU A 39 -5.59 -3.28 -2.08
C LEU A 39 -4.28 -3.79 -1.48
N PHE A 40 -3.15 -3.14 -1.81
CA PHE A 40 -1.86 -3.40 -1.17
C PHE A 40 -1.91 -3.15 0.34
N LEU A 41 -2.42 -1.99 0.78
CA LEU A 41 -2.54 -1.67 2.21
C LEU A 41 -3.49 -2.62 2.94
N HIS A 42 -4.57 -3.05 2.30
CA HIS A 42 -5.48 -4.04 2.87
C HIS A 42 -4.76 -5.37 3.14
N ARG A 43 -4.08 -5.92 2.12
CA ARG A 43 -3.29 -7.15 2.26
C ARG A 43 -2.19 -7.02 3.31
N LEU A 44 -1.51 -5.88 3.35
CA LEU A 44 -0.50 -5.57 4.37
C LEU A 44 -1.08 -5.57 5.77
N ALA A 45 -2.26 -4.98 5.95
CA ALA A 45 -2.94 -4.93 7.24
C ALA A 45 -3.41 -6.31 7.71
N GLU A 46 -3.93 -7.16 6.80
CA GLU A 46 -4.26 -8.56 7.13
C GLU A 46 -3.03 -9.36 7.57
N GLU A 47 -1.95 -9.30 6.78
CA GLU A 47 -0.72 -10.02 7.06
C GLU A 47 -0.07 -9.55 8.37
N ALA A 48 -0.06 -8.23 8.64
CA ALA A 48 0.45 -7.68 9.89
C ALA A 48 -0.42 -8.08 11.10
N ARG A 49 -1.74 -8.20 10.93
CA ARG A 49 -2.63 -8.72 11.98
C ARG A 49 -2.37 -10.20 12.27
N ALA A 50 -2.21 -11.02 11.24
CA ALA A 50 -1.88 -12.44 11.40
C ALA A 50 -0.56 -12.61 12.18
N ASN A 51 0.49 -11.89 11.78
CA ASN A 51 1.78 -11.92 12.48
C ASN A 51 1.66 -11.47 13.95
N ALA A 52 0.87 -10.43 14.23
CA ALA A 52 0.64 -9.99 15.61
C ALA A 52 -0.10 -11.04 16.43
N PHE A 53 -1.10 -11.71 15.84
CA PHE A 53 -1.86 -12.78 16.48
C PHE A 53 -0.99 -13.99 16.79
N GLU A 54 -0.17 -14.44 15.84
CA GLU A 54 0.78 -15.55 16.02
C GLU A 54 1.79 -15.26 17.15
N ASN A 55 2.25 -14.01 17.25
CA ASN A 55 3.14 -13.55 18.32
C ASN A 55 2.42 -13.25 19.64
N LYS A 56 1.13 -13.59 19.78
CA LYS A 56 0.28 -13.31 20.96
C LYS A 56 0.27 -11.82 21.36
N SER A 57 0.46 -10.93 20.38
CA SER A 57 0.46 -9.48 20.58
C SER A 57 -0.95 -8.92 20.42
N LYS A 58 -1.40 -8.16 21.42
CA LYS A 58 -2.71 -7.48 21.39
C LYS A 58 -2.78 -6.32 20.39
N THR A 59 -1.63 -5.81 19.94
CA THR A 59 -1.54 -4.69 18.99
C THR A 59 -0.54 -4.99 17.88
N ILE A 60 -0.73 -4.35 16.72
CA ILE A 60 0.26 -4.37 15.63
C ILE A 60 1.41 -3.46 16.06
N LYS A 61 2.63 -3.99 16.00
CA LYS A 61 3.87 -3.30 16.29
C LYS A 61 4.71 -3.22 15.02
N SER A 62 5.81 -2.48 15.07
CA SER A 62 6.68 -2.25 13.90
C SER A 62 7.23 -3.55 13.34
N GLU A 63 7.60 -4.52 14.17
CA GLU A 63 8.11 -5.83 13.76
C GLU A 63 7.10 -6.61 12.92
N HIS A 64 5.81 -6.61 13.30
CA HIS A 64 4.74 -7.29 12.57
C HIS A 64 4.54 -6.66 11.19
N ALA A 65 4.57 -5.32 11.14
CA ALA A 65 4.45 -4.57 9.89
C ALA A 65 5.67 -4.76 8.98
N MET A 66 6.89 -4.84 9.54
CA MET A 66 8.11 -5.09 8.77
C MET A 66 8.11 -6.48 8.12
N VAL A 67 7.71 -7.51 8.86
CA VAL A 67 7.61 -8.88 8.32
C VAL A 67 6.54 -8.92 7.23
N ALA A 68 5.35 -8.37 7.51
CA ALA A 68 4.26 -8.29 6.54
C ALA A 68 4.66 -7.51 5.27
N ALA A 69 5.39 -6.41 5.41
CA ALA A 69 5.84 -5.60 4.28
C ALA A 69 6.73 -6.40 3.32
N LYS A 70 7.67 -7.20 3.84
CA LYS A 70 8.53 -8.06 3.01
C LYS A 70 7.69 -9.04 2.18
N VAL A 71 6.69 -9.68 2.79
CA VAL A 71 5.82 -10.65 2.13
C VAL A 71 4.92 -9.98 1.09
N ILE A 72 4.22 -8.92 1.46
CA ILE A 72 3.24 -8.28 0.57
C ILE A 72 3.92 -7.51 -0.57
N LEU A 73 5.07 -6.87 -0.35
CA LEU A 73 5.84 -6.27 -1.44
C LEU A 73 6.30 -7.32 -2.46
N LYS A 74 6.71 -8.52 -2.01
CA LYS A 74 7.06 -9.63 -2.89
C LYS A 74 5.86 -10.11 -3.71
N LYS A 75 4.69 -10.26 -3.08
CA LYS A 75 3.42 -10.66 -3.72
C LYS A 75 2.85 -9.60 -4.67
N SER A 76 3.27 -8.35 -4.54
CA SER A 76 2.76 -7.21 -5.32
C SER A 76 3.63 -6.85 -6.52
N ARG A 77 4.68 -7.63 -6.79
CA ARG A 77 5.44 -7.52 -8.03
C ARG A 77 4.51 -7.92 -9.19
N GLY A 78 4.51 -7.08 -10.24
CA GLY A 78 3.83 -7.38 -11.51
C GLY A 78 4.66 -8.29 -12.39
#